data_AF-A0A816UTD3-F1
#
_entry.id   AF-A0A816UTD3-F1
#
_cell.length_a   1.000
_cell.length_b   1.000
_cell.length_c   1.000
_cell.angle_alpha   90.00
_cell.angle_beta   90.00
_cell.angle_gamma   90.00
#
_symmetry.space_group_name_H-M   'P 1'
#
loop_
_entity.id
_entity.type
_entity.pdbx_description
1 polymer ?
#
loop_
_entity_poly.entity_id
_entity_poly.type
_entity_poly.pdbx_seq_one_letter_code
_entity_poly.pdbx_strand_id
1 'polypeptide(L)'
;HNDKQHNHFPDPDEILITEIIEKIRHRVINEHLSAGLIYGNEVARGKFTHNQLARMPSFKSLKSALYLARSSTIPIIPKTYGFSISSLYRLNGNGENFLLADRDSTYFDRILMFSSNRQLEIFFKSEVIFCDGTFASAPPQFEQIYTIHAVYEDEVFPCVFALCTHKNTQTYITIMEELKSAAERMNKQFAPSLIMSDFEGGFIRAVNQTYSRDDTRHVGCYFHMCQAIYRKVQEIGVQIPYNSKVWVRNVVRSLMAVPLLYQNLIHDQFDHIVNTIVEREKEAKKIIKTANDSNKKETAREEKIVCGTLRDLFNYFERYWINTVTPTMFCVQGLQHRTNNSTEGIFIIFLHG
;
A
#
# COMPACT_ATOMS: atom_id res chain seq x y z
N HIS A 1 -7.18 1.84 68.14
CA HIS A 1 -7.75 1.50 66.83
C HIS A 1 -8.49 2.71 66.29
N ASN A 2 -7.93 3.39 65.29
CA ASN A 2 -8.55 4.53 64.62
C ASN A 2 -9.38 4.03 63.44
N ASP A 3 -10.69 3.91 63.62
CA ASP A 3 -11.64 3.94 62.51
C ASP A 3 -11.83 5.40 62.09
N LYS A 4 -11.09 5.84 61.06
CA LYS A 4 -11.43 7.08 60.36
C LYS A 4 -12.56 6.78 59.38
N GLN A 5 -13.81 7.02 59.81
CA GLN A 5 -14.91 7.21 58.87
C GLN A 5 -14.61 8.42 57.98
N HIS A 6 -14.35 8.18 56.70
CA HIS A 6 -14.27 9.22 55.68
C HIS A 6 -15.69 9.72 55.38
N ASN A 7 -16.14 10.76 56.11
CA ASN A 7 -17.47 11.34 56.00
C ASN A 7 -17.43 12.70 55.28
N HIS A 8 -16.80 12.75 54.10
CA HIS A 8 -16.90 13.93 53.22
C HIS A 8 -18.11 13.75 52.29
N PHE A 9 -18.96 14.78 52.20
CA PHE A 9 -20.00 14.85 51.17
C PHE A 9 -19.36 14.73 49.78
N PRO A 10 -19.96 13.97 48.85
CA PRO A 10 -19.38 13.78 47.53
C PRO A 10 -19.27 15.11 46.79
N ASP A 11 -18.09 15.38 46.21
CA ASP A 11 -17.81 16.60 45.46
C ASP A 11 -18.77 16.68 44.25
N PRO A 12 -19.63 17.70 44.15
CA PRO A 12 -20.59 17.82 43.04
C PRO A 12 -19.93 17.82 41.66
N ASP A 13 -18.71 18.35 41.55
CA ASP A 13 -17.97 18.32 40.29
C ASP A 13 -17.46 16.92 39.96
N GLU A 14 -17.08 16.13 40.97
CA GLU A 14 -16.63 14.74 40.79
C GLU A 14 -17.80 13.84 40.37
N ILE A 15 -18.98 14.06 40.94
CA ILE A 15 -20.22 13.39 40.51
C ILE A 15 -20.52 13.71 39.05
N LEU A 16 -20.53 15.00 38.68
CA LEU A 16 -20.79 15.44 37.31
C LEU A 16 -19.82 14.80 36.31
N ILE A 17 -18.52 14.82 36.61
CA ILE A 17 -17.48 14.22 35.76
C ILE A 17 -17.71 12.71 35.61
N THR A 18 -18.06 12.03 36.70
CA THR A 18 -18.36 10.60 36.68
C THR A 18 -19.56 10.28 35.80
N GLU A 19 -20.64 11.05 35.90
CA GLU A 19 -21.84 10.90 35.05
C GLU A 19 -21.52 11.06 33.56
N ILE A 20 -20.65 12.01 33.21
CA ILE A 20 -20.23 12.23 31.83
C ILE A 20 -19.38 11.08 31.33
N ILE A 21 -18.45 10.56 32.14
CA ILE A 21 -17.63 9.40 31.78
C ILE A 21 -18.52 8.18 31.55
N GLU A 22 -19.51 7.93 32.40
CA GLU A 22 -20.47 6.84 32.22
C GLU A 22 -21.33 7.04 30.97
N LYS A 23 -21.75 8.27 30.68
CA LYS A 23 -22.46 8.59 29.43
C LYS A 23 -21.57 8.34 28.20
N ILE A 24 -20.30 8.75 28.24
CA ILE A 24 -19.32 8.47 27.18
C ILE A 24 -19.15 6.96 27.03
N ARG A 25 -19.01 6.21 28.12
CA ARG A 25 -18.90 4.75 28.12
C ARG A 25 -20.13 4.09 27.49
N HIS A 26 -21.34 4.52 27.88
CA HIS A 26 -22.58 4.03 27.30
C HIS A 26 -22.67 4.32 25.81
N ARG A 27 -22.35 5.54 25.36
CA ARG A 27 -22.31 5.88 23.94
C ARG A 27 -21.25 5.07 23.20
N VAL A 28 -20.08 4.85 23.79
CA VAL A 28 -19.01 4.04 23.19
C VAL A 28 -19.46 2.59 22.95
N ILE A 29 -20.27 2.02 23.83
CA ILE A 29 -20.82 0.66 23.71
C ILE A 29 -21.89 0.58 22.62
N ASN A 30 -22.74 1.61 22.50
CA ASN A 30 -23.97 1.57 21.71
C ASN A 30 -23.90 2.34 20.37
N GLU A 31 -22.88 3.17 20.17
CA GLU A 31 -22.70 3.98 18.95
C GLU A 31 -21.46 3.57 18.15
N HIS A 32 -21.53 3.79 16.85
CA HIS A 32 -20.52 3.38 15.87
C HIS A 32 -19.57 4.50 15.47
N LEU A 33 -19.32 5.41 16.42
CA LEU A 33 -18.33 6.47 16.28
C LEU A 33 -17.04 6.10 17.01
N SER A 34 -15.91 6.71 16.64
CA SER A 34 -14.65 6.50 17.38
C SER A 34 -14.81 7.00 18.82
N ALA A 35 -14.16 6.32 19.78
CA ALA A 35 -14.24 6.71 21.19
C ALA A 35 -13.74 8.15 21.40
N GLY A 36 -12.75 8.59 20.61
CA GLY A 36 -12.25 9.96 20.62
C GLY A 36 -13.28 10.99 20.15
N LEU A 37 -14.05 10.67 19.09
CA LEU A 37 -15.12 11.55 18.61
C LEU A 37 -16.28 11.62 19.59
N ILE A 38 -16.66 10.50 20.20
CA ILE A 38 -17.70 10.46 21.25
C ILE A 38 -17.27 11.31 22.44
N TYR A 39 -16.05 11.12 22.93
CA TYR A 39 -15.47 11.91 24.02
C TYR A 39 -15.47 13.41 23.66
N GLY A 40 -14.93 13.78 22.50
CA GLY A 40 -14.91 15.17 22.05
C GLY A 40 -16.30 15.78 21.93
N ASN A 41 -17.27 15.04 21.40
CA ASN A 41 -18.66 15.49 21.28
C ASN A 41 -19.33 15.70 22.65
N GLU A 42 -19.16 14.79 23.61
CA GLU A 42 -19.74 14.97 24.95
C GLU A 42 -19.08 16.13 25.70
N VAL A 43 -17.76 16.26 25.62
CA VAL A 43 -17.04 17.37 26.26
C VAL A 43 -17.42 18.71 25.62
N ALA A 44 -17.56 18.79 24.30
CA ALA A 44 -17.94 20.02 23.60
C ALA A 44 -19.42 20.41 23.81
N ARG A 45 -20.31 19.43 23.99
CA ARG A 45 -21.74 19.67 24.26
C ARG A 45 -21.99 20.10 25.70
N GLY A 46 -21.15 19.68 26.64
CA GLY A 46 -21.30 20.03 28.03
C GLY A 46 -20.89 21.48 28.31
N LYS A 47 -21.72 22.19 29.07
CA LYS A 47 -21.42 23.55 29.54
C LYS A 47 -20.60 23.44 30.82
N PHE A 48 -19.29 23.26 30.68
CA PHE A 48 -18.37 23.12 31.82
C PHE A 48 -17.74 24.45 32.21
N THR A 49 -17.55 24.65 33.51
CA THR A 49 -16.67 25.71 34.01
C THR A 49 -15.21 25.35 33.76
N HIS A 50 -14.31 26.34 33.87
CA HIS A 50 -12.88 26.11 33.72
C HIS A 50 -12.34 25.08 34.73
N ASN A 51 -12.82 25.12 35.98
CA ASN A 51 -12.41 24.18 37.03
C ASN A 51 -12.89 22.75 36.76
N GLN A 52 -14.10 22.58 36.20
CA GLN A 52 -14.63 21.27 35.82
C GLN A 52 -13.87 20.67 34.63
N LEU A 53 -13.50 21.49 33.63
CA LEU A 53 -12.65 21.04 32.51
C LEU A 53 -11.26 20.62 32.98
N ALA A 54 -10.66 21.34 33.94
CA ALA A 54 -9.35 20.99 34.49
C ALA A 54 -9.35 19.64 35.24
N ARG A 55 -10.51 19.26 35.81
CA ARG A 55 -10.73 17.98 36.50
C ARG A 55 -11.14 16.85 35.57
N MET A 56 -11.57 17.16 34.33
CA MET A 56 -11.97 16.17 33.34
C MET A 56 -10.77 15.31 32.92
N PRO A 57 -10.82 13.97 33.05
CA PRO A 57 -9.75 13.12 32.58
C PRO A 57 -9.56 13.26 31.07
N SER A 58 -8.31 13.33 30.63
CA SER A 58 -7.99 13.37 29.20
C SER A 58 -8.51 12.12 28.46
N PHE A 59 -8.78 12.25 27.16
CA PHE A 59 -9.09 11.08 26.34
C PHE A 59 -7.98 10.01 26.42
N LYS A 60 -6.71 10.44 26.48
CA LYS A 60 -5.56 9.53 26.57
C LYS A 60 -5.62 8.65 27.82
N SER A 61 -6.02 9.19 28.96
CA SER A 61 -6.19 8.43 30.21
C SER A 61 -7.39 7.49 30.19
N LEU A 62 -8.46 7.83 29.48
CA LEU A 62 -9.67 7.01 29.38
C LEU A 62 -9.62 5.99 28.24
N LYS A 63 -8.71 6.13 27.28
CA LYS A 63 -8.66 5.35 26.03
C LYS A 63 -8.80 3.85 26.31
N SER A 64 -7.92 3.26 27.11
CA SER A 64 -7.94 1.82 27.37
C SER A 64 -9.26 1.34 27.98
N ALA A 65 -9.82 2.07 28.95
CA ALA A 65 -11.08 1.71 29.60
C ALA A 65 -12.28 1.77 28.63
N LEU A 66 -12.32 2.78 27.75
CA LEU A 66 -13.37 2.92 26.74
C LEU A 66 -13.28 1.83 25.67
N TYR A 67 -12.09 1.50 25.19
CA TYR A 67 -11.90 0.41 24.23
C TYR A 67 -12.21 -0.96 24.85
N LEU A 68 -11.87 -1.18 26.12
CA LEU A 68 -12.28 -2.39 26.85
C LEU A 68 -13.80 -2.46 27.01
N ALA A 69 -14.45 -1.36 27.36
CA ALA A 69 -15.92 -1.30 27.44
C ALA A 69 -16.57 -1.63 26.09
N ARG A 70 -15.99 -1.18 24.98
CA ARG A 70 -16.45 -1.54 23.63
C ARG A 70 -16.15 -2.99 23.25
N SER A 71 -15.03 -3.56 23.71
CA SER A 71 -14.65 -4.93 23.32
C SER A 71 -15.66 -6.00 23.74
N SER A 72 -16.49 -5.74 24.77
CA SER A 72 -17.56 -6.66 25.17
C SER A 72 -18.70 -6.76 24.15
N THR A 73 -18.82 -5.79 23.23
CA THR A 73 -19.81 -5.77 22.14
C THR A 73 -19.21 -6.12 20.78
N ILE A 74 -17.88 -6.19 20.68
CA ILE A 74 -17.18 -6.57 19.44
C ILE A 74 -17.31 -8.10 19.27
N PRO A 75 -17.77 -8.59 18.09
CA PRO A 75 -17.84 -10.01 17.81
C PRO A 75 -16.47 -10.68 17.94
N ILE A 76 -16.49 -11.94 18.38
CA ILE A 76 -15.28 -12.78 18.35
C ILE A 76 -14.82 -12.88 16.90
N ILE A 77 -13.51 -12.71 16.72
CA ILE A 77 -12.83 -12.87 15.45
C ILE A 77 -13.20 -14.25 14.84
N PRO A 78 -13.85 -14.29 13.65
CA PRO A 78 -14.27 -15.55 13.04
C PRO A 78 -13.10 -16.48 12.72
N LYS A 79 -13.30 -17.79 12.88
CA LYS A 79 -12.32 -18.83 12.53
C LYS A 79 -12.46 -19.32 11.08
N THR A 80 -13.57 -19.02 10.44
CA THR A 80 -13.94 -19.44 9.09
C THR A 80 -14.57 -18.25 8.38
N TYR A 81 -14.81 -18.36 7.06
CA TYR A 81 -15.34 -17.24 6.28
C TYR A 81 -16.86 -17.22 6.15
N GLY A 82 -17.56 -18.25 6.63
CA GLY A 82 -19.02 -18.38 6.58
C GLY A 82 -19.80 -17.50 7.58
N PHE A 83 -19.18 -16.47 8.17
CA PHE A 83 -19.85 -15.57 9.10
C PHE A 83 -20.78 -14.59 8.38
N SER A 84 -21.90 -14.23 8.99
CA SER A 84 -22.75 -13.16 8.48
C SER A 84 -22.20 -11.79 8.89
N ILE A 85 -22.15 -10.85 7.95
CA ILE A 85 -21.84 -9.45 8.26
C ILE A 85 -23.13 -8.78 8.70
N SER A 86 -23.22 -8.47 10.00
CA SER A 86 -24.31 -7.68 10.58
C SER A 86 -24.50 -6.38 9.82
N SER A 87 -25.75 -5.93 9.67
CA SER A 87 -26.11 -4.66 8.99
C SER A 87 -25.30 -3.49 9.50
N LEU A 88 -24.94 -3.51 10.79
CA LEU A 88 -24.06 -2.57 11.41
C LEU A 88 -22.74 -2.38 10.65
N TYR A 89 -22.01 -3.46 10.38
CA TYR A 89 -20.69 -3.41 9.75
C TYR A 89 -20.75 -3.17 8.24
N ARG A 90 -21.96 -2.98 7.69
CA ARG A 90 -22.17 -2.62 6.29
C ARG A 90 -22.20 -1.11 6.08
N LEU A 91 -22.27 -0.31 7.15
CA LEU A 91 -22.41 1.14 7.08
C LEU A 91 -21.09 1.88 7.43
N ASN A 92 -20.90 3.07 6.86
CA ASN A 92 -19.84 3.99 7.27
C ASN A 92 -20.25 4.78 8.54
N GLY A 93 -19.37 5.67 9.01
CA GLY A 93 -19.64 6.52 10.18
C GLY A 93 -20.81 7.51 10.04
N ASN A 94 -21.31 7.74 8.82
CA ASN A 94 -22.48 8.56 8.53
C ASN A 94 -23.77 7.71 8.40
N GLY A 95 -23.69 6.39 8.58
CA GLY A 95 -24.82 5.48 8.41
C GLY A 95 -25.15 5.13 6.96
N GLU A 96 -24.28 5.47 6.01
CA GLU A 96 -24.45 5.15 4.58
C GLU A 96 -23.83 3.79 4.27
N ASN A 97 -24.37 3.08 3.26
CA ASN A 97 -23.80 1.80 2.85
C ASN A 97 -22.32 1.96 2.42
N PHE A 98 -21.48 1.08 2.95
CA PHE A 98 -20.03 1.07 2.74
C PHE A 98 -19.52 -0.30 2.31
N LEU A 99 -20.20 -1.40 2.69
CA LEU A 99 -19.93 -2.70 2.11
C LEU A 99 -20.47 -2.72 0.67
N LEU A 100 -19.54 -2.64 -0.29
CA LEU A 100 -19.82 -2.63 -1.72
C LEU A 100 -20.16 -4.03 -2.22
N ALA A 101 -19.35 -5.02 -1.86
CA ALA A 101 -19.53 -6.40 -2.29
C ALA A 101 -19.08 -7.40 -1.22
N ASP A 102 -19.76 -8.54 -1.22
CA ASP A 102 -19.45 -9.71 -0.42
C ASP A 102 -19.51 -10.89 -1.40
N ARG A 103 -18.33 -11.36 -1.82
CA ARG A 103 -18.14 -12.32 -2.91
C ARG A 103 -17.37 -13.54 -2.47
N ASP A 104 -17.52 -14.58 -3.27
CA ASP A 104 -16.94 -15.90 -3.03
C ASP A 104 -17.20 -16.41 -1.62
N SER A 105 -18.35 -16.05 -1.03
CA SER A 105 -18.77 -16.33 0.36
C SER A 105 -19.00 -17.83 0.58
N THR A 106 -17.91 -18.58 0.50
CA THR A 106 -17.82 -20.00 0.78
C THR A 106 -17.28 -20.19 2.20
N TYR A 107 -17.14 -21.45 2.61
CA TYR A 107 -16.53 -21.73 3.91
C TYR A 107 -15.03 -21.39 3.96
N PHE A 108 -14.36 -21.34 2.80
CA PHE A 108 -12.90 -21.27 2.68
C PHE A 108 -12.38 -19.97 2.07
N ASP A 109 -13.21 -19.28 1.29
CA ASP A 109 -12.82 -18.10 0.54
C ASP A 109 -13.81 -16.97 0.82
N ARG A 110 -13.34 -15.72 0.70
CA ARG A 110 -14.20 -14.54 0.72
C ARG A 110 -13.47 -13.31 0.21
N ILE A 111 -14.20 -12.48 -0.52
CA ILE A 111 -13.76 -11.14 -0.92
C ILE A 111 -14.77 -10.14 -0.36
N LEU A 112 -14.31 -9.25 0.51
CA LEU A 112 -15.13 -8.15 1.03
C LEU A 112 -14.62 -6.84 0.47
N MET A 113 -15.45 -6.17 -0.31
CA MET A 113 -15.12 -4.88 -0.92
C MET A 113 -15.88 -3.77 -0.22
N PHE A 114 -15.18 -2.67 0.04
CA PHE A 114 -15.70 -1.51 0.74
C PHE A 114 -15.46 -0.25 -0.09
N SER A 115 -16.52 0.53 -0.26
CA SER A 115 -16.50 1.86 -0.87
C SER A 115 -17.82 2.57 -0.56
N SER A 116 -17.75 3.87 -0.29
CA SER A 116 -18.94 4.73 -0.27
C SER A 116 -19.36 5.15 -1.67
N ASN A 117 -20.60 5.61 -1.83
CA ASN A 117 -21.07 6.18 -3.09
C ASN A 117 -20.22 7.38 -3.54
N ARG A 118 -19.78 8.23 -2.62
CA ARG A 118 -18.92 9.38 -2.93
C ARG A 118 -17.56 8.94 -3.47
N GLN A 119 -16.96 7.89 -2.90
CA GLN A 119 -15.72 7.32 -3.41
C GLN A 119 -15.91 6.73 -4.81
N LEU A 120 -17.02 6.04 -5.06
CA LEU A 120 -17.34 5.49 -6.39
C LEU A 120 -17.58 6.60 -7.43
N GLU A 121 -18.24 7.70 -7.06
CA GLU A 121 -18.42 8.86 -7.94
C GLU A 121 -17.09 9.48 -8.37
N ILE A 122 -16.11 9.54 -7.47
CA ILE A 122 -14.73 9.98 -7.79
C ILE A 122 -14.06 8.91 -8.66
N PHE A 123 -14.16 7.64 -8.26
CA PHE A 123 -13.50 6.52 -8.91
C PHE A 123 -13.89 6.36 -10.38
N PHE A 124 -15.18 6.43 -10.69
CA PHE A 124 -15.68 6.25 -12.06
C PHE A 124 -15.42 7.45 -12.98
N LYS A 125 -15.06 8.61 -12.44
CA LYS A 125 -14.59 9.77 -13.23
C LYS A 125 -13.10 9.75 -13.51
N SER A 126 -12.36 8.86 -12.84
CA SER A 126 -10.91 8.80 -12.88
C SER A 126 -10.41 8.18 -14.16
N GLU A 127 -9.51 8.87 -14.86
CA GLU A 127 -8.81 8.29 -16.02
C GLU A 127 -7.61 7.43 -15.59
N VAL A 128 -7.06 7.70 -14.41
CA VAL A 128 -5.89 7.00 -13.86
C VAL A 128 -6.24 6.35 -12.54
N ILE A 129 -5.94 5.07 -12.38
CA ILE A 129 -6.11 4.38 -11.10
C ILE A 129 -4.81 3.72 -10.65
N PHE A 130 -4.59 3.70 -9.33
CA PHE A 130 -3.47 3.03 -8.69
C PHE A 130 -3.95 1.88 -7.84
N CYS A 131 -3.34 0.71 -8.02
CA CYS A 131 -3.72 -0.51 -7.34
C CYS A 131 -2.53 -1.05 -6.55
N ASP A 132 -2.77 -1.41 -5.29
CA ASP A 132 -1.69 -1.86 -4.38
C ASP A 132 -2.22 -2.77 -3.27
N GLY A 133 -1.43 -3.79 -2.92
CA GLY A 133 -1.76 -4.76 -1.88
C GLY A 133 -0.85 -4.63 -0.67
N THR A 134 -1.42 -4.65 0.54
CA THR A 134 -0.65 -4.68 1.79
C THR A 134 -0.96 -5.89 2.66
N PHE A 135 0.09 -6.44 3.26
CA PHE A 135 0.03 -7.57 4.20
C PHE A 135 -0.02 -7.11 5.66
N ALA A 136 0.69 -6.02 5.99
CA ALA A 136 0.93 -5.62 7.38
C ALA A 136 -0.36 -5.22 8.12
N SER A 137 -1.35 -4.74 7.37
CA SER A 137 -2.64 -4.26 7.92
C SER A 137 -3.76 -5.29 7.77
N ALA A 138 -3.52 -6.44 7.12
CA ALA A 138 -4.54 -7.43 6.89
C ALA A 138 -4.92 -8.14 8.21
N PRO A 139 -6.21 -8.30 8.51
CA PRO A 139 -6.64 -9.16 9.62
C PRO A 139 -6.11 -10.58 9.42
N PRO A 140 -5.85 -11.37 10.48
CA PRO A 140 -5.25 -12.70 10.36
C PRO A 140 -5.98 -13.68 9.42
N GLN A 141 -7.27 -13.44 9.17
CA GLN A 141 -8.10 -14.21 8.23
C GLN A 141 -7.83 -13.87 6.77
N PHE A 142 -7.28 -12.73 6.44
CA PHE A 142 -7.12 -12.30 5.06
C PHE A 142 -5.64 -12.26 4.72
N GLU A 143 -5.28 -12.79 3.55
CA GLU A 143 -3.89 -12.72 3.08
C GLU A 143 -3.48 -11.28 2.81
N GLN A 144 -4.42 -10.42 2.40
CA GLN A 144 -4.13 -9.02 2.10
C GLN A 144 -5.33 -8.09 2.23
N ILE A 145 -5.03 -6.80 2.40
CA ILE A 145 -5.91 -5.71 2.01
C ILE A 145 -5.41 -5.18 0.67
N TYR A 146 -6.25 -5.31 -0.36
CA TYR A 146 -6.02 -4.69 -1.65
C TYR A 146 -6.72 -3.34 -1.73
N THR A 147 -6.05 -2.33 -2.27
CA THR A 147 -6.56 -0.96 -2.31
C THR A 147 -6.47 -0.38 -3.70
N ILE A 148 -7.50 0.37 -4.07
CA ILE A 148 -7.59 1.01 -5.37
C ILE A 148 -7.87 2.50 -5.16
N HIS A 149 -7.00 3.30 -5.75
CA HIS A 149 -7.00 4.74 -5.64
C HIS A 149 -7.30 5.36 -7.00
N ALA A 150 -8.04 6.46 -6.99
CA ALA A 150 -8.33 7.26 -8.16
C ALA A 150 -7.53 8.55 -8.13
N VAL A 151 -7.06 9.00 -9.30
CA VAL A 151 -6.58 10.36 -9.49
C VAL A 151 -7.74 11.23 -9.93
N TYR A 152 -8.08 12.23 -9.12
CA TYR A 152 -9.16 13.15 -9.41
C TYR A 152 -8.72 14.56 -9.04
N GLU A 153 -8.82 15.51 -9.98
CA GLU A 153 -8.37 16.90 -9.79
C GLU A 153 -6.91 16.97 -9.26
N ASP A 154 -6.00 16.21 -9.87
CA ASP A 154 -4.58 16.07 -9.54
C ASP A 154 -4.25 15.49 -8.15
N GLU A 155 -5.27 15.08 -7.38
CA GLU A 155 -5.13 14.47 -6.06
C GLU A 155 -5.44 12.96 -6.09
N VAL A 156 -4.83 12.21 -5.18
CA VAL A 156 -5.02 10.75 -5.08
C VAL A 156 -5.98 10.41 -3.94
N PHE A 157 -7.10 9.78 -4.28
CA PHE A 157 -8.12 9.38 -3.32
C PHE A 157 -8.20 7.86 -3.18
N PRO A 158 -8.14 7.30 -1.95
CA PRO A 158 -8.45 5.90 -1.74
C PRO A 158 -9.96 5.69 -1.91
N CYS A 159 -10.32 4.95 -2.94
CA CYS A 159 -11.73 4.75 -3.30
C CYS A 159 -12.25 3.40 -2.86
N VAL A 160 -11.46 2.34 -3.03
CA VAL A 160 -11.91 0.97 -2.80
C VAL A 160 -10.91 0.22 -1.94
N PHE A 161 -11.43 -0.52 -0.96
CA PHE A 161 -10.66 -1.43 -0.11
C PHE A 161 -11.23 -2.83 -0.24
N ALA A 162 -10.39 -3.84 -0.47
CA ALA A 162 -10.81 -5.23 -0.62
C ALA A 162 -10.02 -6.12 0.34
N LEU A 163 -10.72 -6.77 1.26
CA LEU A 163 -10.16 -7.86 2.07
C LEU A 163 -10.23 -9.15 1.26
N CYS A 164 -9.08 -9.79 1.03
CA CYS A 164 -8.95 -10.92 0.14
C CYS A 164 -8.34 -12.11 0.85
N THR A 165 -8.98 -13.28 0.75
CA THR A 165 -8.42 -14.54 1.28
C THR A 165 -7.26 -15.04 0.46
N HIS A 166 -7.15 -14.64 -0.81
CA HIS A 166 -6.10 -15.05 -1.73
C HIS A 166 -5.53 -13.86 -2.52
N LYS A 167 -4.36 -14.08 -3.12
CA LYS A 167 -3.71 -13.17 -4.09
C LYS A 167 -3.52 -13.81 -5.46
N ASN A 168 -4.59 -14.42 -5.98
CA ASN A 168 -4.55 -15.09 -7.27
C ASN A 168 -5.31 -14.30 -8.35
N THR A 169 -5.11 -14.68 -9.61
CA THR A 169 -5.73 -14.00 -10.75
C THR A 169 -7.26 -13.90 -10.62
N GLN A 170 -7.92 -14.96 -10.16
CA GLN A 170 -9.38 -15.01 -10.05
C GLN A 170 -9.90 -13.99 -9.03
N THR A 171 -9.22 -13.84 -7.89
CA THR A 171 -9.57 -12.83 -6.89
C THR A 171 -9.59 -11.42 -7.48
N TYR A 172 -8.59 -11.05 -8.26
CA TYR A 172 -8.53 -9.72 -8.87
C TYR A 172 -9.53 -9.54 -10.01
N ILE A 173 -9.83 -10.60 -10.77
CA ILE A 173 -10.92 -10.56 -11.76
C ILE A 173 -12.24 -10.24 -11.06
N THR A 174 -12.57 -10.97 -9.99
CA THR A 174 -13.79 -10.73 -9.21
C THR A 174 -13.85 -9.29 -8.71
N ILE A 175 -12.75 -8.73 -8.20
CA ILE A 175 -12.68 -7.33 -7.76
C ILE A 175 -12.98 -6.37 -8.93
N MET A 176 -12.33 -6.55 -10.08
CA MET A 176 -12.47 -5.63 -11.20
C MET A 176 -13.85 -5.73 -11.87
N GLU A 177 -14.42 -6.94 -11.97
CA GLU A 177 -15.78 -7.17 -12.47
C GLU A 177 -16.84 -6.56 -11.54
N GLU A 178 -16.66 -6.67 -10.22
CA GLU A 178 -17.57 -6.03 -9.27
C GLU A 178 -17.58 -4.51 -9.38
N LEU A 179 -16.44 -3.89 -9.71
CA LEU A 179 -16.36 -2.46 -9.96
C LEU A 179 -17.06 -2.06 -11.25
N LYS A 180 -16.95 -2.88 -12.32
CA LYS A 180 -17.71 -2.67 -13.55
C LYS A 180 -19.22 -2.77 -13.31
N SER A 181 -19.66 -3.82 -12.61
CA SER A 181 -21.07 -3.96 -12.23
C SER A 181 -21.54 -2.84 -11.30
N ALA A 182 -20.67 -2.31 -10.43
CA ALA A 182 -21.00 -1.14 -9.62
C ALA A 182 -21.18 0.13 -10.47
N ALA A 183 -20.36 0.33 -11.50
CA ALA A 183 -20.52 1.43 -12.46
C ALA A 183 -21.86 1.32 -13.19
N GLU A 184 -22.20 0.12 -13.69
CA GLU A 184 -23.49 -0.15 -14.36
C GLU A 184 -24.69 0.15 -13.44
N ARG A 185 -24.64 -0.32 -12.18
CA ARG A 185 -25.69 -0.03 -11.17
C ARG A 185 -25.87 1.47 -10.91
N MET A 186 -24.80 2.25 -11.05
CA MET A 186 -24.80 3.71 -10.87
C MET A 186 -25.04 4.48 -12.18
N ASN A 187 -25.32 3.78 -13.30
CA ASN A 187 -25.41 4.37 -14.65
C ASN A 187 -24.18 5.21 -15.01
N LYS A 188 -23.00 4.72 -14.65
CA LYS A 188 -21.70 5.30 -14.98
C LYS A 188 -20.98 4.43 -16.00
N GLN A 189 -20.17 5.06 -16.83
CA GLN A 189 -19.17 4.36 -17.62
C GLN A 189 -17.88 4.30 -16.82
N PHE A 190 -17.23 3.14 -16.78
CA PHE A 190 -15.92 2.98 -16.15
C PHE A 190 -14.94 2.31 -17.10
N ALA A 191 -14.02 3.12 -17.61
CA ALA A 191 -12.94 2.71 -18.49
C ALA A 191 -11.72 3.60 -18.21
N PRO A 192 -10.90 3.28 -17.17
CA PRO A 192 -9.71 4.05 -16.89
C PRO A 192 -8.74 3.92 -18.08
N SER A 193 -8.16 5.03 -18.51
CA SER A 193 -7.15 5.05 -19.57
C SER A 193 -5.82 4.43 -19.11
N LEU A 194 -5.52 4.54 -17.81
CA LEU A 194 -4.30 4.05 -17.20
C LEU A 194 -4.59 3.35 -15.88
N ILE A 195 -4.13 2.11 -15.78
CA ILE A 195 -4.03 1.37 -14.51
C ILE A 195 -2.54 1.28 -14.18
N MET A 196 -2.16 1.62 -12.95
CA MET A 196 -0.81 1.39 -12.45
C MET A 196 -0.80 0.56 -11.18
N SER A 197 0.03 -0.48 -11.16
CA SER A 197 0.18 -1.39 -10.03
C SER A 197 1.65 -1.75 -9.81
N ASP A 198 1.93 -2.57 -8.81
CA ASP A 198 3.17 -3.32 -8.77
C ASP A 198 3.25 -4.38 -9.89
N PHE A 199 4.27 -5.24 -9.85
CA PHE A 199 4.50 -6.28 -10.86
C PHE A 199 3.91 -7.64 -10.46
N GLU A 200 2.83 -7.66 -9.67
CA GLU A 200 2.19 -8.92 -9.29
C GLU A 200 1.53 -9.60 -10.51
N GLY A 201 2.02 -10.78 -10.86
CA GLY A 201 1.55 -11.50 -12.05
C GLY A 201 0.07 -11.88 -12.01
N GLY A 202 -0.50 -12.11 -10.81
CA GLY A 202 -1.93 -12.37 -10.63
C GLY A 202 -2.77 -11.17 -11.08
N PHE A 203 -2.44 -9.98 -10.58
CA PHE A 203 -3.12 -8.75 -10.92
C PHE A 203 -2.93 -8.36 -12.39
N ILE A 204 -1.71 -8.47 -12.93
CA ILE A 204 -1.44 -8.20 -14.36
C ILE A 204 -2.33 -9.06 -15.26
N ARG A 205 -2.45 -10.37 -14.97
CA ARG A 205 -3.31 -11.25 -15.76
C ARG A 205 -4.78 -10.87 -15.64
N ALA A 206 -5.25 -10.49 -14.46
CA ALA A 206 -6.63 -10.07 -14.25
C ALA A 206 -6.96 -8.81 -15.05
N VAL A 207 -6.11 -7.78 -15.01
CA VAL A 207 -6.32 -6.55 -15.79
C VAL A 207 -6.41 -6.85 -17.30
N ASN A 208 -5.52 -7.69 -17.82
CA ASN A 208 -5.52 -8.07 -19.23
C ASN A 208 -6.74 -8.91 -19.65
N GLN A 209 -7.41 -9.58 -18.72
CA GLN A 209 -8.64 -10.34 -18.98
C GLN A 209 -9.89 -9.47 -18.81
N THR A 210 -9.87 -8.51 -17.89
CA THR A 210 -11.02 -7.67 -17.61
C THR A 210 -11.11 -6.45 -18.53
N TYR A 211 -9.98 -5.85 -18.95
CA TYR A 211 -9.96 -4.63 -19.76
C TYR A 211 -9.33 -4.85 -21.14
N SER A 212 -9.91 -4.21 -22.15
CA SER A 212 -9.30 -4.16 -23.49
C SER A 212 -8.05 -3.29 -23.47
N ARG A 213 -6.99 -3.72 -24.15
CA ARG A 213 -5.74 -2.96 -24.27
C ARG A 213 -5.87 -1.72 -25.14
N ASP A 214 -6.90 -1.65 -25.98
CA ASP A 214 -7.17 -0.49 -26.83
C ASP A 214 -7.74 0.68 -26.01
N ASP A 215 -8.43 0.37 -24.90
CA ASP A 215 -9.08 1.35 -24.04
C ASP A 215 -8.29 1.65 -22.77
N THR A 216 -7.58 0.65 -22.24
CA THR A 216 -6.90 0.72 -20.93
C THR A 216 -5.45 0.26 -21.06
N ARG A 217 -4.52 1.18 -20.77
CA ARG A 217 -3.11 0.86 -20.63
C ARG A 217 -2.80 0.40 -19.20
N HIS A 218 -2.13 -0.73 -19.04
CA HIS A 218 -1.59 -1.18 -17.75
C HIS A 218 -0.08 -0.92 -17.70
N VAL A 219 0.39 -0.21 -16.67
CA VAL A 219 1.81 0.11 -16.47
C VAL A 219 2.25 -0.24 -15.04
N GLY A 220 3.44 -0.80 -14.89
CA GLY A 220 4.02 -1.13 -13.60
C GLY A 220 4.64 0.11 -12.95
N CYS A 221 4.59 0.16 -11.62
CA CYS A 221 5.10 1.28 -10.85
C CYS A 221 6.63 1.35 -10.95
N TYR A 222 7.13 2.53 -11.35
CA TYR A 222 8.56 2.81 -11.48
C TYR A 222 9.33 2.60 -10.16
N PHE A 223 8.72 3.00 -9.04
CA PHE A 223 9.32 2.86 -7.72
C PHE A 223 9.52 1.37 -7.35
N HIS A 224 8.50 0.55 -7.56
CA HIS A 224 8.57 -0.89 -7.35
C HIS A 224 9.63 -1.57 -8.24
N MET A 225 9.78 -1.13 -9.48
CA MET A 225 10.85 -1.59 -10.37
C MET A 225 12.24 -1.22 -9.83
N CYS A 226 12.45 0.02 -9.44
CA CYS A 226 13.72 0.49 -8.88
C CYS A 226 14.07 -0.28 -7.59
N GLN A 227 13.09 -0.48 -6.70
CA GLN A 227 13.28 -1.30 -5.51
C GLN A 227 13.70 -2.73 -5.86
N ALA A 228 13.03 -3.37 -6.82
CA ALA A 228 13.34 -4.73 -7.23
C ALA A 228 14.76 -4.85 -7.84
N ILE A 229 15.18 -3.89 -8.66
CA ILE A 229 16.56 -3.82 -9.17
C ILE A 229 17.55 -3.68 -8.01
N TYR A 230 17.27 -2.80 -7.03
CA TYR A 230 18.16 -2.61 -5.89
C TYR A 230 18.22 -3.84 -4.98
N ARG A 231 17.09 -4.53 -4.75
CA ARG A 231 17.07 -5.81 -4.04
C ARG A 231 17.96 -6.84 -4.73
N LYS A 232 17.91 -6.93 -6.07
CA LYS A 232 18.82 -7.82 -6.82
C LYS A 232 20.29 -7.40 -6.64
N VAL A 233 20.59 -6.10 -6.68
CA VAL A 233 21.95 -5.56 -6.41
C VAL A 233 22.46 -6.00 -5.04
N GLN A 234 21.60 -6.04 -4.02
CA GLN A 234 21.96 -6.54 -2.68
C GLN A 234 22.18 -8.05 -2.68
N GLU A 235 21.24 -8.81 -3.26
CA GLU A 235 21.25 -10.28 -3.33
C GLU A 235 22.54 -10.84 -3.96
N ILE A 236 23.01 -10.24 -5.05
CA ILE A 236 24.20 -10.70 -5.78
C ILE A 236 25.51 -10.05 -5.29
N GLY A 237 25.47 -9.25 -4.23
CA GLY A 237 26.65 -8.63 -3.63
C GLY A 237 27.20 -7.39 -4.36
N VAL A 238 26.50 -6.85 -5.37
CA VAL A 238 26.89 -5.60 -6.07
C VAL A 238 26.76 -4.37 -5.16
N GLN A 239 26.05 -4.46 -4.02
CA GLN A 239 25.92 -3.35 -3.07
C GLN A 239 27.28 -2.83 -2.56
N ILE A 240 28.26 -3.71 -2.32
CA ILE A 240 29.60 -3.32 -1.85
C ILE A 240 30.33 -2.44 -2.89
N PRO A 241 30.49 -2.88 -4.16
CA PRO A 241 31.08 -2.02 -5.18
C PRO A 241 30.19 -0.83 -5.56
N TYR A 242 28.86 -0.91 -5.45
CA TYR A 242 27.95 0.23 -5.66
C TYR A 242 28.23 1.39 -4.68
N ASN A 243 28.50 1.06 -3.41
CA ASN A 243 28.80 2.05 -2.37
C ASN A 243 30.20 2.65 -2.53
N SER A 244 31.19 1.85 -2.96
CA SER A 244 32.60 2.26 -3.02
C SER A 244 33.09 2.78 -4.38
N LYS A 245 32.44 2.42 -5.49
CA LYS A 245 32.90 2.72 -6.87
C LYS A 245 31.84 3.51 -7.65
N VAL A 246 32.16 4.76 -7.98
CA VAL A 246 31.25 5.69 -8.69
C VAL A 246 30.71 5.12 -10.00
N TRP A 247 31.56 4.45 -10.77
CA TRP A 247 31.16 3.90 -12.06
C TRP A 247 30.14 2.75 -11.93
N VAL A 248 30.22 1.95 -10.88
CA VAL A 248 29.25 0.88 -10.59
C VAL A 248 27.90 1.49 -10.22
N ARG A 249 27.94 2.54 -9.39
CA ARG A 249 26.76 3.33 -9.04
C ARG A 249 26.07 3.90 -10.27
N ASN A 250 26.84 4.44 -11.21
CA ASN A 250 26.32 4.99 -12.46
C ASN A 250 25.67 3.90 -13.32
N VAL A 251 26.27 2.71 -13.43
CA VAL A 251 25.70 1.59 -14.19
C VAL A 251 24.34 1.16 -13.62
N VAL A 252 24.25 0.96 -12.30
CA VAL A 252 22.99 0.60 -11.64
C VAL A 252 21.94 1.70 -11.83
N ARG A 253 22.33 2.97 -11.70
CA ARG A 253 21.43 4.11 -11.93
C ARG A 253 20.98 4.21 -13.39
N SER A 254 21.85 3.90 -14.35
CA SER A 254 21.49 3.86 -15.76
C SER A 254 20.45 2.78 -16.04
N LEU A 255 20.58 1.58 -15.45
CA LEU A 255 19.53 0.55 -15.53
C LEU A 255 18.20 1.02 -14.93
N MET A 256 18.23 1.71 -13.79
CA MET A 256 17.04 2.31 -13.18
C MET A 256 16.47 3.49 -13.99
N ALA A 257 17.22 4.07 -14.93
CA ALA A 257 16.77 5.15 -15.79
C ALA A 257 16.18 4.65 -17.13
N VAL A 258 16.42 3.40 -17.52
CA VAL A 258 15.88 2.79 -18.75
C VAL A 258 14.35 2.97 -18.90
N PRO A 259 13.52 2.80 -17.85
CA PRO A 259 12.07 3.01 -17.95
C PRO A 259 11.62 4.43 -18.33
N LEU A 260 12.53 5.40 -18.20
CA LEU A 260 12.30 6.82 -18.50
C LEU A 260 12.61 7.17 -19.97
N LEU A 261 13.02 6.18 -20.77
CA LEU A 261 13.27 6.36 -22.20
C LEU A 261 12.04 6.03 -23.01
N TYR A 262 11.97 6.56 -24.24
CA TYR A 262 10.99 6.08 -25.21
C TYR A 262 11.19 4.59 -25.44
N GLN A 263 10.09 3.87 -25.63
CA GLN A 263 10.09 2.41 -25.65
C GLN A 263 11.02 1.84 -26.73
N ASN A 264 11.10 2.50 -27.89
CA ASN A 264 11.97 2.12 -29.00
C ASN A 264 13.47 2.29 -28.72
N LEU A 265 13.86 3.00 -27.65
CA LEU A 265 15.26 3.22 -27.26
C LEU A 265 15.72 2.29 -26.13
N ILE A 266 14.80 1.52 -25.53
CA ILE A 266 15.09 0.73 -24.33
C ILE A 266 16.13 -0.37 -24.60
N HIS A 267 15.98 -1.09 -25.71
CA HIS A 267 16.92 -2.16 -26.10
C HIS A 267 18.31 -1.59 -26.41
N ASP A 268 18.38 -0.56 -27.27
CA ASP A 268 19.64 0.09 -27.64
C ASP A 268 20.38 0.65 -26.42
N GLN A 269 19.66 1.28 -25.48
CA GLN A 269 20.25 1.78 -24.26
C GLN A 269 20.76 0.66 -23.35
N PHE A 270 20.00 -0.43 -23.22
CA PHE A 270 20.43 -1.58 -22.43
C PHE A 270 21.73 -2.18 -22.99
N ASP A 271 21.79 -2.40 -24.30
CA ASP A 271 22.98 -2.90 -24.99
C ASP A 271 24.18 -1.95 -24.83
N HIS A 272 23.95 -0.64 -24.90
CA HIS A 272 24.99 0.36 -24.65
C HIS A 272 25.57 0.26 -23.22
N ILE A 273 24.71 0.09 -22.21
CA ILE A 273 25.13 -0.09 -20.81
C ILE A 273 25.96 -1.39 -20.67
N VAL A 274 25.50 -2.49 -21.26
CA VAL A 274 26.19 -3.79 -21.22
C VAL A 274 27.56 -3.69 -21.89
N ASN A 275 27.62 -3.08 -23.08
CA ASN A 275 28.85 -2.92 -23.85
C ASN A 275 29.90 -2.08 -23.10
N THR A 276 29.47 -1.05 -22.36
CA THR A 276 30.37 -0.26 -21.50
C THR A 276 31.11 -1.14 -20.47
N ILE A 277 30.43 -2.14 -19.91
CA ILE A 277 31.04 -3.07 -18.95
C ILE A 277 31.90 -4.13 -19.65
N VAL A 278 31.49 -4.59 -20.83
CA VAL A 278 32.30 -5.51 -21.64
C VAL A 278 33.65 -4.89 -21.99
N GLU A 279 33.68 -3.63 -22.43
CA GLU A 279 34.93 -2.93 -22.75
C GLU A 279 35.80 -2.71 -21.51
N ARG A 280 35.20 -2.35 -20.37
CA ARG A 280 35.93 -2.23 -19.11
C ARG A 280 36.56 -3.56 -18.66
N GLU A 281 35.84 -4.66 -18.81
CA GLU A 281 36.36 -5.99 -18.48
C GLU A 281 37.53 -6.38 -19.42
N LYS A 282 37.46 -6.03 -20.71
CA LYS A 282 38.55 -6.24 -21.67
C LYS A 282 39.79 -5.43 -21.28
N GLU A 283 39.62 -4.17 -20.90
CA GLU A 283 40.72 -3.33 -20.44
C GLU A 283 41.39 -3.91 -19.18
N ALA A 284 40.59 -4.32 -18.18
CA ALA A 284 41.08 -4.97 -16.98
C ALA A 284 41.89 -6.25 -17.31
N LYS A 285 41.38 -7.10 -18.22
CA LYS A 285 42.11 -8.30 -18.69
C LYS A 285 43.43 -7.96 -19.36
N LYS A 286 43.48 -6.90 -20.17
CA LYS A 286 44.70 -6.40 -20.80
C LYS A 286 45.73 -5.97 -19.75
N ILE A 287 45.32 -5.15 -18.77
CA ILE A 287 46.18 -4.68 -17.68
C ILE A 287 46.75 -5.86 -16.88
N ILE A 288 45.93 -6.85 -16.53
CA ILE A 288 46.39 -8.05 -15.82
C ILE A 288 47.53 -8.76 -16.57
N LYS A 289 47.44 -8.83 -17.90
CA LYS A 289 48.43 -9.51 -18.75
C LYS A 289 49.70 -8.68 -18.95
N THR A 290 49.58 -7.36 -19.11
CA THR A 290 50.68 -6.51 -19.61
C THR A 290 51.33 -5.62 -18.56
N ALA A 291 50.70 -5.35 -17.42
CA ALA A 291 51.26 -4.43 -16.42
C ALA A 291 52.41 -5.08 -15.63
N ASN A 292 53.50 -4.33 -15.41
CA ASN A 292 54.60 -4.79 -14.55
C ASN A 292 54.33 -4.51 -13.06
N ASP A 293 53.51 -3.51 -12.76
CA ASP A 293 53.13 -3.11 -11.40
C ASP A 293 52.10 -4.10 -10.79
N SER A 294 52.45 -4.68 -9.63
CA SER A 294 51.61 -5.63 -8.88
C SER A 294 50.31 -5.01 -8.37
N ASN A 295 50.35 -3.75 -7.90
CA ASN A 295 49.17 -3.05 -7.40
C ASN A 295 48.20 -2.78 -8.55
N LYS A 296 48.73 -2.35 -9.71
CA LYS A 296 47.92 -2.13 -10.92
C LYS A 296 47.25 -3.42 -11.40
N LYS A 297 47.95 -4.56 -11.32
CA LYS A 297 47.39 -5.89 -11.62
C LYS A 297 46.28 -6.27 -10.63
N GLU A 298 46.47 -5.99 -9.35
CA GLU A 298 45.48 -6.29 -8.31
C GLU A 298 44.20 -5.47 -8.48
N THR A 299 44.30 -4.15 -8.68
CA THR A 299 43.14 -3.30 -9.01
C THR A 299 42.40 -3.81 -10.25
N ALA A 300 43.11 -4.22 -11.30
CA ALA A 300 42.47 -4.77 -12.50
C ALA A 300 41.79 -6.14 -12.26
N ARG A 301 42.32 -6.97 -11.35
CA ARG A 301 41.63 -8.21 -10.94
C ARG A 301 40.33 -7.90 -10.21
N GLU A 302 40.34 -6.93 -9.30
CA GLU A 302 39.11 -6.46 -8.65
C GLU A 302 38.09 -5.94 -9.66
N GLU A 303 38.50 -5.09 -10.61
CA GLU A 303 37.60 -4.58 -11.64
C GLU A 303 36.99 -5.70 -12.48
N LYS A 304 37.80 -6.69 -12.89
CA LYS A 304 37.32 -7.85 -13.64
C LYS A 304 36.27 -8.63 -12.84
N ILE A 305 36.48 -8.82 -11.54
CA ILE A 305 35.52 -9.51 -10.65
C ILE A 305 34.20 -8.73 -10.61
N VAL A 306 34.26 -7.41 -10.39
CA VAL A 306 33.07 -6.55 -10.34
C VAL A 306 32.31 -6.57 -11.67
N CYS A 307 33.01 -6.54 -12.80
CA CYS A 307 32.38 -6.67 -14.13
C CYS A 307 31.69 -8.02 -14.30
N GLY A 308 32.27 -9.09 -13.75
CA GLY A 308 31.66 -10.42 -13.69
C GLY A 308 30.33 -10.41 -12.94
N THR A 309 30.31 -9.85 -11.72
CA THR A 309 29.09 -9.77 -10.91
C THR A 309 28.01 -8.88 -11.54
N LEU A 310 28.39 -7.80 -12.24
CA LEU A 310 27.46 -6.96 -12.99
C LEU A 310 26.78 -7.72 -14.15
N ARG A 311 27.43 -8.75 -14.70
CA ARG A 311 26.82 -9.59 -15.74
C ARG A 311 25.61 -10.36 -15.22
N ASP A 312 25.63 -10.79 -13.97
CA ASP A 312 24.47 -11.42 -13.34
C ASP A 312 23.30 -10.45 -13.19
N LEU A 313 23.58 -9.18 -12.88
CA LEU A 313 22.57 -8.12 -12.86
C LEU A 313 21.97 -7.87 -14.26
N PHE A 314 22.80 -7.83 -15.30
CA PHE A 314 22.34 -7.66 -16.68
C PHE A 314 21.50 -8.85 -17.14
N ASN A 315 21.95 -10.08 -16.86
CA ASN A 315 21.19 -11.29 -17.17
C ASN A 315 19.81 -11.28 -16.47
N TYR A 316 19.76 -10.84 -15.21
CA TYR A 316 18.49 -10.65 -14.51
C TYR A 316 17.63 -9.59 -15.20
N PHE A 317 18.21 -8.44 -15.55
CA PHE A 317 17.46 -7.34 -16.16
C PHE A 317 16.88 -7.73 -17.53
N GLU A 318 17.69 -8.36 -18.37
CA GLU A 318 17.25 -8.85 -19.67
C GLU A 318 16.16 -9.92 -19.54
N ARG A 319 16.39 -10.96 -18.74
CA ARG A 319 15.42 -12.07 -18.61
C ARG A 319 14.11 -11.64 -17.98
N TYR A 320 14.17 -10.85 -16.92
CA TYR A 320 12.98 -10.48 -16.17
C TYR A 320 12.34 -9.21 -16.73
N TRP A 321 13.05 -8.08 -16.76
CA TRP A 321 12.45 -6.80 -17.18
C TRP A 321 12.19 -6.77 -18.68
N ILE A 322 13.18 -7.08 -19.52
CA ILE A 322 13.02 -6.98 -20.98
C ILE A 322 12.15 -8.11 -21.53
N ASN A 323 12.39 -9.37 -21.13
CA ASN A 323 11.73 -10.51 -21.77
C ASN A 323 10.44 -10.97 -21.08
N THR A 324 10.31 -10.81 -19.77
CA THR A 324 9.12 -11.29 -19.02
C THR A 324 8.11 -10.16 -18.76
N VAL A 325 8.55 -9.04 -18.20
CA VAL A 325 7.70 -7.88 -17.90
C VAL A 325 7.42 -7.10 -19.18
N THR A 326 8.45 -6.92 -20.02
CA THR A 326 8.45 -6.21 -21.30
C THR A 326 8.40 -4.67 -21.22
N PRO A 327 9.05 -3.95 -22.15
CA PRO A 327 9.06 -2.49 -22.17
C PRO A 327 7.69 -1.82 -22.18
N THR A 328 6.66 -2.44 -22.77
CA THR A 328 5.28 -1.91 -22.75
C THR A 328 4.74 -1.75 -21.33
N MET A 329 5.11 -2.69 -20.44
CA MET A 329 4.61 -2.79 -19.08
C MET A 329 5.41 -1.90 -18.12
N PHE A 330 6.72 -1.76 -18.28
CA PHE A 330 7.54 -0.98 -17.33
C PHE A 330 7.94 0.42 -17.82
N CYS A 331 7.77 0.75 -19.11
CA CYS A 331 8.08 2.09 -19.61
C CYS A 331 7.07 3.12 -19.08
N VAL A 332 7.59 4.13 -18.38
CA VAL A 332 6.80 5.22 -17.78
C VAL A 332 7.07 6.57 -18.46
N GLN A 333 7.80 6.57 -19.57
CA GLN A 333 8.13 7.81 -20.27
C GLN A 333 6.87 8.51 -20.78
N GLY A 334 6.80 9.82 -20.55
CA GLY A 334 5.65 10.66 -20.91
C GLY A 334 4.44 10.53 -19.98
N LEU A 335 4.46 9.65 -18.98
CA LEU A 335 3.39 9.59 -17.97
C LEU A 335 3.53 10.72 -16.95
N GLN A 336 2.41 11.38 -16.64
CA GLN A 336 2.29 12.34 -15.53
C GLN A 336 2.53 11.63 -14.19
N HIS A 337 1.93 10.46 -14.00
CA HIS A 337 2.13 9.62 -12.82
C HIS A 337 3.01 8.42 -13.17
N ARG A 338 4.14 8.27 -12.47
CA ARG A 338 5.12 7.19 -12.68
C ARG A 338 5.21 6.22 -11.51
N THR A 339 4.68 6.63 -10.36
CA THR A 339 4.73 5.90 -9.10
C THR A 339 3.36 5.87 -8.47
N ASN A 340 3.04 4.79 -7.76
CA ASN A 340 1.84 4.70 -6.94
C ASN A 340 2.08 5.01 -5.46
N ASN A 341 3.24 5.51 -5.02
CA ASN A 341 3.63 5.70 -3.61
C ASN A 341 2.61 6.43 -2.69
N SER A 342 1.68 7.21 -3.24
CA SER A 342 0.55 7.76 -2.47
C SER A 342 -0.30 6.66 -1.81
N THR A 343 -0.35 5.45 -2.38
CA THR A 343 -0.98 4.26 -1.79
C THR A 343 -0.24 3.79 -0.53
N GLU A 344 1.10 3.81 -0.54
CA GLU A 344 1.93 3.39 0.60
C GLU A 344 1.73 4.29 1.84
N GLY A 345 1.58 5.60 1.64
CA GLY A 345 1.34 6.56 2.72
C GLY A 345 0.01 6.32 3.45
N ILE A 346 -1.01 5.81 2.76
CA ILE A 346 -2.32 5.49 3.34
C ILE A 346 -2.26 4.20 4.17
N PHE A 347 -1.42 3.22 3.81
CA PHE A 347 -1.23 2.03 4.64
C PHE A 347 -0.64 2.35 6.01
N ILE A 348 0.19 3.39 6.13
CA ILE A 348 0.68 3.88 7.41
C ILE A 348 -0.49 4.32 8.32
N ILE A 349 -1.55 4.91 7.75
CA ILE A 349 -2.74 5.32 8.50
C ILE A 349 -3.50 4.10 9.04
N PHE A 350 -3.67 3.04 8.24
CA PHE A 350 -4.30 1.80 8.68
C PHE A 350 -3.53 1.07 9.79
N LEU A 351 -2.20 1.23 9.85
CA LEU A 351 -1.38 0.62 10.91
C LEU A 351 -1.40 1.40 12.23
N HIS A 352 -1.81 2.67 12.22
CA HIS A 352 -1.72 3.57 13.39
C HIS A 352 -3.07 4.07 13.93
N GLY A 353 -4.19 3.75 13.26
CA GLY A 353 -5.56 4.02 13.73
C GLY A 353 -6.13 2.87 14.55
#